data_AF-A0A662GPY1-F1
#
_entry.id   AF-A0A662GPY1-F1
#
_cell.length_a   1.000
_cell.length_b   1.000
_cell.length_c   1.000
_cell.angle_alpha   90.00
_cell.angle_beta   90.00
_cell.angle_gamma   90.00
#
_symmetry.space_group_name_H-M   'P 1'
#
loop_
_entity.id
_entity.type
_entity.pdbx_description
1 polymer ?
#
loop_
_entity_poly.entity_id
_entity_poly.type
_entity_poly.pdbx_seq_one_letter_code
_entity_poly.pdbx_strand_id
1 'polypeptide(L)'
;MPLPRVYLFVERGNEECEEAERLLASHNIPYEKIYVDENHARGAMLWEYGTKEVPLIATPDAVVVGLENIREFLARNAKSLSK
;
A
#
# COMPACT_ATOMS: atom_id res chain seq x y z
N MET A 1 5.46 18.31 -9.20
CA MET A 1 4.84 18.01 -7.90
C MET A 1 5.39 16.65 -7.47
N PRO A 2 6.09 16.50 -6.33
CA PRO A 2 6.48 15.16 -5.93
C PRO A 2 5.22 14.40 -5.51
N LEU A 3 4.88 13.38 -6.29
CA LEU A 3 3.80 12.44 -6.02
C LEU A 3 4.01 11.82 -4.61
N PRO A 4 2.94 11.50 -3.87
CA PRO A 4 3.08 10.80 -2.59
C PRO A 4 3.96 9.56 -2.78
N ARG A 5 4.96 9.38 -1.92
CA ARG A 5 5.97 8.31 -2.06
C ARG A 5 5.42 6.92 -1.72
N VAL A 6 4.21 6.83 -1.20
CA VAL A 6 3.59 5.58 -0.77
C VAL A 6 2.12 5.60 -1.16
N TYR A 7 1.72 4.59 -1.91
CA TYR A 7 0.34 4.33 -2.28
C TYR A 7 -0.11 3.04 -1.60
N LEU A 8 -1.25 3.08 -0.92
CA LEU A 8 -1.88 1.91 -0.33
C LEU A 8 -3.17 1.59 -1.08
N PHE A 9 -3.18 0.46 -1.75
CA PHE A 9 -4.35 -0.09 -2.43
C PHE A 9 -5.12 -0.98 -1.45
N VAL A 10 -6.40 -0.67 -1.26
CA VAL A 10 -7.28 -1.32 -0.29
C VAL A 10 -8.64 -1.67 -0.89
N GLU A 11 -9.30 -2.65 -0.29
CA GLU A 11 -10.71 -3.00 -0.52
C GLU A 11 -11.54 -2.69 0.73
N ARG A 12 -12.80 -2.27 0.53
CA ARG A 12 -13.69 -1.96 1.66
C ARG A 12 -14.13 -3.25 2.36
N GLY A 13 -14.07 -3.27 3.69
CA GLY A 13 -14.49 -4.41 4.49
C GLY A 13 -13.48 -5.56 4.52
N ASN A 14 -12.24 -5.31 4.10
CA ASN A 14 -11.13 -6.26 4.19
C ASN A 14 -10.29 -5.94 5.45
N GLU A 15 -10.26 -6.86 6.41
CA GLU A 15 -9.56 -6.69 7.69
C GLU A 15 -8.05 -6.50 7.51
N GLU A 16 -7.43 -7.18 6.53
CA GLU A 16 -6.01 -7.04 6.25
C GLU A 16 -5.67 -5.63 5.75
N CYS A 17 -6.57 -5.02 4.98
CA CYS A 17 -6.42 -3.64 4.53
C CYS A 17 -6.50 -2.65 5.71
N GLU A 18 -7.44 -2.86 6.63
CA GLU A 18 -7.56 -2.03 7.83
C GLU A 18 -6.31 -2.14 8.72
N GLU A 19 -5.73 -3.33 8.86
CA GLU A 19 -4.49 -3.54 9.61
C GLU A 19 -3.30 -2.86 8.91
N ALA A 20 -3.21 -2.92 7.57
CA ALA A 20 -2.18 -2.22 6.82
C ALA A 20 -2.25 -0.69 7.00
N GLU A 21 -3.47 -0.11 7.03
CA GLU A 21 -3.69 1.30 7.34
C GLU A 21 -3.19 1.65 8.76
N ARG A 22 -3.49 0.80 9.75
CA ARG A 22 -3.04 0.98 11.14
C ARG A 22 -1.53 0.91 11.27
N LEU A 23 -0.87 0.01 10.56
CA LEU A 23 0.59 -0.10 10.54
C LEU A 23 1.23 1.18 10.00
N LEU A 24 0.77 1.66 8.85
CA LEU A 24 1.27 2.91 8.26
C LEU A 24 1.05 4.10 9.19
N ALA A 25 -0.13 4.21 9.81
CA ALA A 25 -0.44 5.25 10.77
C ALA A 25 0.44 5.18 12.03
N SER A 26 0.67 3.99 12.58
CA SER A 26 1.54 3.77 13.74
C SER A 26 2.98 4.22 13.47
N HIS A 27 3.46 4.02 12.24
CA HIS A 27 4.77 4.44 11.78
C HIS A 27 4.85 5.92 11.33
N ASN A 28 3.74 6.67 11.40
CA ASN A 28 3.64 8.06 10.91
C ASN A 28 4.06 8.21 9.44
N ILE A 29 3.74 7.22 8.61
CA ILE A 29 4.09 7.25 7.19
C ILE A 29 2.92 7.91 6.43
N PRO A 30 3.15 9.02 5.71
CA PRO A 30 2.12 9.60 4.86
C PRO A 30 1.93 8.70 3.62
N TYR A 31 0.68 8.35 3.33
CA TYR A 31 0.32 7.53 2.17
C TYR A 31 -0.93 8.05 1.48
N GLU A 32 -1.06 7.77 0.19
CA GLU A 32 -2.29 7.98 -0.55
C GLU A 32 -3.07 6.66 -0.61
N LYS A 33 -4.34 6.70 -0.19
CA LYS A 33 -5.20 5.53 -0.16
C LYS A 33 -6.00 5.42 -1.46
N ILE A 34 -5.94 4.25 -2.10
CA ILE A 34 -6.64 3.96 -3.33
C ILE A 34 -7.59 2.79 -3.10
N TYR A 35 -8.90 3.01 -3.26
CA TYR A 35 -9.89 1.94 -3.20
C TYR A 35 -9.93 1.19 -4.51
N VAL A 36 -9.67 -0.12 -4.48
CA VAL A 36 -9.59 -0.93 -5.70
C VAL A 36 -10.94 -1.35 -6.27
N ASP A 37 -11.98 -1.32 -5.42
CA ASP A 37 -13.38 -1.54 -5.78
C ASP A 37 -13.95 -0.41 -6.65
N GLU A 38 -13.35 0.77 -6.56
CA GLU A 38 -13.79 1.94 -7.30
C GLU A 38 -12.92 2.09 -8.55
N ASN A 39 -13.56 2.41 -9.69
CA ASN A 39 -12.88 2.94 -10.87
C ASN A 39 -11.93 1.99 -11.64
N HIS A 40 -12.25 0.69 -11.74
CA HIS A 40 -11.46 -0.31 -12.50
C HIS A 40 -9.98 -0.44 -12.09
N ALA A 41 -9.60 0.03 -10.90
CA ALA A 41 -8.22 0.08 -10.43
C ALA A 41 -7.55 -1.31 -10.42
N ARG A 42 -8.30 -2.39 -10.17
CA ARG A 42 -7.78 -3.78 -10.29
C ARG A 42 -7.23 -4.10 -11.68
N GLY A 43 -7.80 -3.54 -12.74
CA GLY A 43 -7.29 -3.72 -14.10
C GLY A 43 -5.93 -3.07 -14.29
N ALA A 44 -5.78 -1.83 -13.81
CA ALA A 44 -4.51 -1.10 -13.81
C ALA A 44 -3.46 -1.78 -12.92
N MET A 45 -3.83 -2.26 -11.73
CA MET A 45 -2.92 -2.97 -10.84
C MET A 45 -2.34 -4.23 -11.47
N LEU A 46 -3.15 -5.02 -12.19
CA LEU A 46 -2.64 -6.20 -12.89
C LEU A 46 -1.60 -5.81 -13.94
N TRP A 47 -1.84 -4.72 -14.65
CA TRP A 47 -0.98 -4.28 -15.75
C TRP A 47 0.34 -3.68 -15.24
N GLU A 48 0.27 -2.84 -14.19
CA GLU A 48 1.42 -2.13 -13.62
C GLU A 48 2.23 -2.99 -12.63
N TYR A 49 1.54 -3.79 -11.81
CA TYR A 49 2.12 -4.50 -10.66
C TYR A 49 2.06 -6.03 -10.77
N GLY A 50 1.40 -6.55 -11.81
CA GLY A 50 1.29 -8.01 -12.01
C GLY A 50 0.35 -8.72 -11.04
N THR A 51 -0.36 -8.00 -10.17
CA THR A 51 -1.32 -8.58 -9.22
C THR A 51 -2.58 -7.72 -9.10
N LYS A 52 -3.67 -8.34 -8.64
CA LYS A 52 -4.92 -7.67 -8.23
C LYS A 52 -5.18 -7.80 -6.74
N GLU A 53 -4.23 -8.36 -6.01
CA GLU A 53 -4.35 -8.64 -4.59
C GLU A 53 -4.16 -7.37 -3.78
N VAL A 54 -4.91 -7.30 -2.69
CA VAL A 54 -4.87 -6.24 -1.68
C VAL A 54 -4.80 -6.89 -0.31
N PRO A 55 -4.19 -6.24 0.70
CA PRO A 55 -3.58 -4.91 0.66
C PRO A 55 -2.28 -4.88 -0.16
N LEU A 56 -2.07 -3.82 -0.93
CA LEU A 56 -0.85 -3.61 -1.72
C LEU A 56 -0.27 -2.23 -1.45
N ILE A 57 1.04 -2.18 -1.17
CA ILE A 57 1.80 -0.94 -1.08
C ILE A 57 2.65 -0.78 -2.34
N ALA A 58 2.51 0.36 -3.01
CA ALA A 58 3.42 0.76 -4.07
C ALA A 58 4.21 1.99 -3.62
N THR A 59 5.53 1.89 -3.75
CA THR A 59 6.49 2.96 -3.54
C THR A 59 7.34 3.11 -4.81
N PRO A 60 8.07 4.22 -5.00
CA PRO A 60 8.96 4.40 -6.16
C PRO A 60 10.00 3.28 -6.34
N ASP A 61 10.42 2.66 -5.24
CA ASP A 61 11.50 1.69 -5.21
C ASP A 61 11.02 0.23 -5.11
N ALA A 62 9.78 0.01 -4.68
CA ALA A 62 9.26 -1.32 -4.37
C ALA A 62 7.73 -1.40 -4.42
N VAL A 63 7.25 -2.59 -4.81
CA VAL A 63 5.84 -3.00 -4.74
C VAL A 63 5.74 -4.17 -3.78
N VAL A 64 4.83 -4.09 -2.82
CA VAL A 64 4.69 -5.04 -1.71
C VAL A 64 3.23 -5.46 -1.60
N VAL A 65 2.98 -6.76 -1.67
CA VAL A 65 1.63 -7.33 -1.76
C VAL A 65 1.37 -8.19 -0.53
N GLY A 66 0.23 -8.00 0.12
CA GLY A 66 -0.19 -8.74 1.32
C GLY A 66 0.29 -8.12 2.63
N LEU A 67 -0.49 -8.31 3.68
CA LEU A 67 -0.26 -7.70 4.99
C LEU A 67 1.08 -8.13 5.62
N GLU A 68 1.45 -9.40 5.51
CA GLU A 68 2.71 -9.91 6.08
C GLU A 68 3.93 -9.24 5.44
N ASN A 69 3.96 -9.19 4.11
CA ASN A 69 5.04 -8.54 3.38
C ASN A 69 5.10 -7.03 3.67
N ILE A 70 3.94 -6.37 3.77
CA ILE A 70 3.84 -4.96 4.17
C ILE A 70 4.47 -4.76 5.55
N ARG A 71 4.13 -5.63 6.52
CA ARG A 71 4.68 -5.55 7.88
C ARG A 71 6.19 -5.71 7.89
N GLU A 72 6.74 -6.68 7.16
CA GLU A 72 8.18 -6.86 7.05
C GLU A 72 8.87 -5.69 6.34
N PHE A 73 8.26 -5.20 5.26
CA PHE A 73 8.77 -4.05 4.51
C PHE A 73 8.83 -2.80 5.38
N LEU A 74 7.77 -2.50 6.12
CA LEU A 74 7.73 -1.37 7.05
C LEU A 74 8.71 -1.55 8.20
N ALA A 75 8.83 -2.74 8.78
CA ALA A 75 9.82 -3.01 9.83
C ALA A 75 11.26 -2.71 9.37
N ARG A 76 11.57 -2.96 8.09
CA ARG A 76 12.90 -2.72 7.50
C ARG A 76 13.09 -1.29 7.00
N ASN A 77 12.03 -0.64 6.49
CA ASN A 77 12.11 0.62 5.74
C ASN A 77 11.41 1.81 6.41
N ALA A 78 10.74 1.65 7.56
CA ALA A 78 9.97 2.72 8.21
C ALA A 78 10.78 4.02 8.40
N LYS A 79 12.07 3.93 8.75
CA LYS A 79 12.94 5.11 8.91
C LYS A 79 13.23 5.88 7.63
N SER A 80 13.12 5.22 6.48
CA SER A 80 13.33 5.84 5.15
C SER A 80 12.05 6.44 4.58
N LEU A 81 10.89 5.98 5.05
CA LEU A 81 9.56 6.38 4.58
C LEU A 81 8.91 7.46 5.45
N SER A 82 9.36 7.64 6.70
CA SER A 82 8.86 8.64 7.65
C SER A 82 9.58 10.00 7.61
N LYS A 83 10.50 10.21 6.64
CA LYS A 83 11.39 11.37 6.58
C LYS A 83 11.05 12.37 5.48
#